data_AF-A0A357ZZV0-F1
#
_entry.id   AF-A0A357ZZV0-F1
#
_cell.length_a   1.000
_cell.length_b   1.000
_cell.length_c   1.000
_cell.angle_alpha   90.00
_cell.angle_beta   90.00
_cell.angle_gamma   90.00
#
_symmetry.space_group_name_H-M   'P 1'
#
loop_
_entity.id
_entity.type
_entity.pdbx_description
1 polymer ?
#
loop_
_entity_poly.entity_id
_entity_poly.type
_entity_poly.pdbx_seq_one_letter_code
_entity_poly.pdbx_strand_id
1 'polypeptide(L)'
;MTEPTLARPPARPKRLAYLGTPEVAVESLKALVRAGFEIPIVISGSDKRRGRGGELSPSPVKAAALELGLSVSDQLEDVLTAGVDLAVVVAYGRIIPAAILEVVPMINIHFSLLPKWRGAAPVERALLAGDAETGVCLMDIGIELDTGDVYARTVTSIAADDTLATLRARLISLGSELLVETLSTDLPIPVPQSGEISYAKK
;
A
#
# COMPACT_ATOMS: atom_id res chain seq x y z
N MET A 1 8.68 -12.35 26.93
CA MET A 1 7.54 -12.09 26.03
C MET A 1 7.93 -12.66 24.69
N THR A 2 7.20 -13.66 24.19
CA THR A 2 7.38 -14.16 22.82
C THR A 2 6.99 -13.08 21.84
N GLU A 3 7.78 -12.86 20.79
CA GLU A 3 7.42 -11.92 19.72
C GLU A 3 6.06 -12.32 19.11
N PRO A 4 5.21 -11.34 18.74
CA PRO A 4 3.93 -11.66 18.12
C PRO A 4 4.16 -12.43 16.81
N THR A 5 3.44 -13.53 16.63
CA THR A 5 3.46 -14.26 15.35
C THR A 5 2.42 -13.62 14.43
N LEU A 6 2.88 -12.88 13.43
CA LEU A 6 1.99 -12.22 12.46
C LEU A 6 1.33 -13.26 11.54
N ALA A 7 0.10 -12.97 11.11
CA ALA A 7 -0.59 -13.79 10.13
C ALA A 7 0.16 -13.77 8.81
N ARG A 8 0.23 -14.93 8.13
CA ARG A 8 0.88 -15.05 6.82
C ARG A 8 -0.15 -15.02 5.70
N PRO A 9 0.12 -14.31 4.58
CA PRO A 9 -0.74 -14.37 3.41
C PRO A 9 -0.90 -15.82 2.92
N PRO A 10 -2.11 -16.22 2.51
CA PRO A 10 -2.28 -17.47 1.78
C PRO A 10 -1.60 -17.37 0.41
N ALA A 11 -1.23 -18.50 -0.20
CA ALA A 11 -0.58 -18.49 -1.52
C ALA A 11 -1.44 -17.84 -2.62
N ARG A 12 -2.77 -17.95 -2.54
CA ARG A 12 -3.72 -17.41 -3.53
C ARG A 12 -4.90 -16.70 -2.85
N PRO A 13 -4.73 -15.47 -2.35
CA PRO A 13 -5.84 -14.71 -1.77
C PRO A 13 -6.83 -14.31 -2.87
N LYS A 14 -8.12 -14.35 -2.58
CA LYS A 14 -9.18 -13.93 -3.52
C LYS A 14 -10.04 -12.80 -2.98
N ARG A 15 -10.28 -12.80 -1.67
CA ARG A 15 -11.07 -11.81 -0.95
C ARG A 15 -10.15 -10.86 -0.23
N LEU A 16 -10.10 -9.61 -0.69
CA LEU A 16 -9.13 -8.62 -0.23
C LEU A 16 -9.83 -7.50 0.55
N ALA A 17 -9.31 -7.15 1.72
CA ALA A 17 -9.55 -5.82 2.27
C ALA A 17 -8.62 -4.81 1.59
N TYR A 18 -9.08 -3.58 1.38
CA TYR A 18 -8.24 -2.52 0.85
C TYR A 18 -8.12 -1.37 1.85
N LEU A 19 -6.91 -1.04 2.29
CA LEU A 19 -6.63 0.03 3.25
C LEU A 19 -5.85 1.14 2.54
N GLY A 20 -6.46 2.30 2.34
CA GLY A 20 -5.81 3.43 1.70
C GLY A 20 -6.59 4.72 1.88
N THR A 21 -5.95 5.88 1.72
CA THR A 21 -6.61 7.18 1.90
C THR A 21 -6.35 8.18 0.76
N PRO A 22 -5.10 8.49 0.38
CA PRO A 22 -4.81 9.54 -0.59
C PRO A 22 -4.92 9.07 -2.05
N GLU A 23 -4.84 10.02 -2.98
CA GLU A 23 -4.95 9.81 -4.43
C GLU A 23 -4.02 8.70 -4.96
N VAL A 24 -2.79 8.64 -4.44
CA VAL A 24 -1.78 7.62 -4.82
C VAL A 24 -2.26 6.18 -4.60
N ALA A 25 -3.26 5.98 -3.73
CA ALA A 25 -3.83 4.67 -3.43
C ALA A 25 -5.10 4.36 -4.23
N VAL A 26 -5.55 5.22 -5.14
CA VAL A 26 -6.79 4.99 -5.89
C VAL A 26 -6.59 3.95 -7.00
N GLU A 27 -5.49 4.04 -7.73
CA GLU A 27 -5.31 3.21 -8.93
C GLU A 27 -5.13 1.73 -8.58
N SER A 28 -4.41 1.40 -7.51
CA SER A 28 -4.24 0.01 -7.08
C SER A 28 -5.56 -0.63 -6.63
N LEU A 29 -6.46 0.13 -5.99
CA LEU A 29 -7.82 -0.35 -5.71
C LEU A 29 -8.57 -0.67 -7.01
N LYS A 30 -8.58 0.26 -7.97
CA LYS A 30 -9.25 0.06 -9.26
C LYS A 30 -8.65 -1.12 -10.02
N ALA A 31 -7.34 -1.28 -10.00
CA ALA A 31 -6.63 -2.37 -10.66
C ALA A 31 -7.04 -3.74 -10.10
N LEU A 32 -7.12 -3.88 -8.76
CA LEU A 32 -7.59 -5.12 -8.13
C LEU A 32 -9.03 -5.47 -8.54
N VAL A 33 -9.95 -4.49 -8.54
CA VAL A 33 -11.34 -4.74 -8.97
C VAL A 33 -11.38 -5.16 -10.44
N ARG A 34 -10.65 -4.48 -11.33
CA ARG A 34 -10.58 -4.85 -12.76
C ARG A 34 -10.00 -6.25 -12.99
N ALA A 35 -9.06 -6.67 -12.14
CA ALA A 35 -8.47 -8.01 -12.18
C ALA A 35 -9.40 -9.11 -11.62
N GLY A 36 -10.56 -8.74 -11.05
CA GLY A 36 -11.56 -9.68 -10.58
C GLY A 36 -11.39 -10.14 -9.13
N PHE A 37 -10.58 -9.45 -8.32
CA PHE A 37 -10.54 -9.70 -6.88
C PHE A 37 -11.84 -9.24 -6.20
N GLU A 38 -12.28 -9.99 -5.21
CA GLU A 38 -13.44 -9.62 -4.40
C GLU A 38 -12.99 -8.67 -3.29
N ILE A 39 -13.55 -7.47 -3.24
CA ILE A 39 -13.20 -6.46 -2.23
C ILE A 39 -14.42 -6.17 -1.34
N PRO A 40 -14.70 -6.99 -0.32
CA PRO A 40 -15.89 -6.81 0.52
C PRO A 40 -15.83 -5.56 1.40
N ILE A 41 -14.63 -5.01 1.66
CA ILE A 41 -14.47 -3.81 2.47
C ILE A 41 -13.26 -2.96 2.04
N VAL A 42 -13.46 -1.66 2.00
CA VAL A 42 -12.41 -0.64 1.87
C VAL A 42 -12.33 0.16 3.17
N ILE A 43 -11.16 0.22 3.79
CA ILE A 43 -10.90 1.06 4.96
C ILE A 43 -10.18 2.32 4.51
N SER A 44 -10.81 3.47 4.73
CA SER A 44 -10.24 4.76 4.33
C SER A 44 -10.45 5.82 5.41
N GLY A 45 -9.59 6.84 5.42
CA GLY A 45 -9.71 7.95 6.37
C GLY A 45 -11.08 8.64 6.26
N SER A 46 -11.60 9.03 7.43
CA SER A 46 -12.86 9.75 7.59
C SER A 46 -12.94 11.03 6.75
N ASP A 47 -14.16 11.50 6.53
CA ASP A 47 -14.41 12.70 5.75
C ASP A 47 -13.79 13.91 6.43
N LYS A 48 -13.05 14.70 5.66
CA LYS A 48 -12.29 15.84 6.16
C LYS A 48 -12.53 17.03 5.26
N ARG A 49 -12.34 18.23 5.82
CA ARG A 49 -12.28 19.45 5.04
C ARG A 49 -11.04 19.41 4.15
N ARG A 50 -11.22 19.59 2.85
CA ARG A 50 -10.15 19.68 1.85
C ARG A 50 -10.36 20.96 1.04
N GLY A 51 -9.35 21.81 0.94
CA GLY A 51 -9.43 23.08 0.21
C GLY A 51 -10.02 24.25 1.03
N ARG A 52 -10.40 25.32 0.33
CA ARG A 52 -11.03 26.51 0.92
C ARG A 52 -12.55 26.29 1.01
N GLY A 53 -13.07 26.04 2.21
CA GLY A 53 -14.50 25.81 2.45
C GLY A 53 -14.78 25.07 3.76
N GLY A 54 -16.04 25.02 4.17
CA GLY A 54 -16.48 24.34 5.39
C GLY A 54 -16.96 22.90 5.19
N GLU A 55 -17.20 22.49 3.95
CA GLU A 55 -17.80 21.20 3.62
C GLU A 55 -16.82 20.04 3.83
N LEU A 56 -17.35 18.93 4.32
CA LEU A 56 -16.63 17.68 4.46
C LEU A 56 -16.62 16.97 3.11
N SER A 57 -15.47 16.43 2.74
CA SER A 57 -15.30 15.65 1.51
C SER A 57 -14.84 14.24 1.83
N PRO A 58 -15.25 13.22 1.05
CA PRO A 58 -14.68 11.89 1.15
C PRO A 58 -13.20 11.91 0.76
N SER A 59 -12.42 10.99 1.33
CA SER A 59 -11.07 10.70 0.84
C SER A 59 -11.09 10.19 -0.60
N PRO A 60 -10.03 10.43 -1.40
CA PRO A 60 -9.94 9.88 -2.75
C PRO A 60 -10.26 8.40 -2.86
N VAL A 61 -9.71 7.57 -1.95
CA VAL A 61 -10.01 6.13 -1.92
C VAL A 61 -11.48 5.85 -1.56
N LYS A 62 -12.07 6.58 -0.60
CA LYS A 62 -13.49 6.42 -0.27
C LYS A 62 -14.38 6.79 -1.47
N ALA A 63 -14.10 7.90 -2.15
CA ALA A 63 -14.85 8.31 -3.33
C ALA A 63 -14.80 7.23 -4.43
N ALA A 64 -13.59 6.76 -4.76
CA ALA A 64 -13.40 5.70 -5.75
C ALA A 64 -14.09 4.38 -5.35
N ALA A 65 -14.02 3.98 -4.08
CA ALA A 65 -14.69 2.77 -3.59
C ALA A 65 -16.21 2.85 -3.72
N LEU A 66 -16.80 4.02 -3.42
CA LEU A 66 -18.24 4.24 -3.58
C LEU A 66 -18.66 4.20 -5.06
N GLU A 67 -17.87 4.77 -5.97
CA GLU A 67 -18.09 4.68 -7.43
C GLU A 67 -18.05 3.23 -7.94
N LEU A 68 -17.20 2.39 -7.34
CA LEU A 68 -17.08 0.97 -7.65
C LEU A 68 -18.16 0.11 -6.97
N GLY A 69 -19.04 0.70 -6.15
CA GLY A 69 -20.07 -0.02 -5.42
C GLY A 69 -19.56 -0.86 -4.24
N LEU A 70 -18.40 -0.52 -3.68
CA LEU A 70 -17.77 -1.25 -2.57
C LEU A 70 -18.22 -0.69 -1.20
N SER A 71 -18.28 -1.57 -0.20
CA SER A 71 -18.49 -1.15 1.19
C SER A 71 -17.27 -0.37 1.69
N VAL A 72 -17.50 0.75 2.39
CA VAL A 72 -16.44 1.58 2.96
C VAL A 72 -16.63 1.76 4.46
N SER A 73 -15.55 1.64 5.22
CA SER A 73 -15.49 1.99 6.63
C SER A 73 -14.30 2.91 6.94
N ASP A 74 -14.40 3.65 8.04
CA ASP A 74 -13.27 4.37 8.65
C ASP A 74 -12.75 3.70 9.93
N GLN A 75 -13.37 2.59 10.35
CA GLN A 75 -12.94 1.76 11.46
C GLN A 75 -12.08 0.61 10.94
N LEU A 76 -10.87 0.48 11.47
CA LEU A 76 -9.93 -0.54 10.99
C LEU A 76 -10.38 -1.94 11.40
N GLU A 77 -11.04 -2.04 12.53
CA GLU A 77 -11.51 -3.27 13.17
C GLU A 77 -12.53 -4.03 12.32
N ASP A 78 -13.24 -3.34 11.42
CA ASP A 78 -14.22 -3.96 10.52
C ASP A 78 -13.58 -4.96 9.55
N VAL A 79 -12.25 -4.89 9.35
CA VAL A 79 -11.52 -5.91 8.59
C VAL A 79 -11.64 -7.30 9.19
N LEU A 80 -11.80 -7.41 10.51
CA LEU A 80 -11.82 -8.68 11.26
C LEU A 80 -13.08 -9.51 10.97
N THR A 81 -14.18 -8.86 10.57
CA THR A 81 -15.48 -9.51 10.33
C THR A 81 -15.86 -9.52 8.85
N ALA A 82 -15.04 -8.94 7.97
CA ALA A 82 -15.31 -8.82 6.53
C ALA A 82 -15.09 -10.12 5.73
N GLY A 83 -14.57 -11.17 6.35
CA GLY A 83 -14.30 -12.46 5.69
C GLY A 83 -13.30 -12.32 4.55
N VAL A 84 -12.15 -11.70 4.84
CA VAL A 84 -11.05 -11.47 3.88
C VAL A 84 -9.90 -12.44 4.13
N ASP A 85 -9.17 -12.75 3.06
CA ASP A 85 -7.99 -13.62 3.07
C ASP A 85 -6.71 -12.82 3.32
N LEU A 86 -6.69 -11.56 2.90
CA LEU A 86 -5.54 -10.66 2.90
C LEU A 86 -6.01 -9.20 2.90
N ALA A 87 -5.27 -8.31 3.54
CA ALA A 87 -5.43 -6.87 3.38
C ALA A 87 -4.31 -6.27 2.52
N VAL A 88 -4.66 -5.45 1.55
CA VAL A 88 -3.72 -4.66 0.75
C VAL A 88 -3.69 -3.23 1.30
N VAL A 89 -2.50 -2.76 1.67
CA VAL A 89 -2.29 -1.45 2.28
C VAL A 89 -1.52 -0.55 1.33
N VAL A 90 -2.05 0.66 1.11
CA VAL A 90 -1.42 1.67 0.25
C VAL A 90 -1.63 3.05 0.85
N ALA A 91 -0.56 3.65 1.36
CA ALA A 91 -0.57 5.01 1.92
C ALA A 91 -1.72 5.25 2.93
N TYR A 92 -2.01 4.28 3.80
CA TYR A 92 -3.13 4.33 4.74
C TYR A 92 -2.97 5.42 5.82
N GLY A 93 -1.72 5.70 6.23
CA GLY A 93 -1.39 6.84 7.08
C GLY A 93 -1.78 6.70 8.56
N ARG A 94 -2.20 5.50 8.99
CA ARG A 94 -2.46 5.14 10.39
C ARG A 94 -1.63 3.92 10.77
N ILE A 95 -1.23 3.85 12.03
CA ILE A 95 -0.60 2.65 12.60
C ILE A 95 -1.64 1.52 12.64
N ILE A 96 -1.24 0.33 12.22
CA ILE A 96 -2.06 -0.89 12.29
C ILE A 96 -1.68 -1.63 13.57
N PRO A 97 -2.61 -1.84 14.53
CA PRO A 97 -2.32 -2.54 15.77
C PRO A 97 -1.85 -3.98 15.53
N ALA A 98 -0.90 -4.46 16.34
CA ALA A 98 -0.40 -5.83 16.28
C ALA A 98 -1.53 -6.88 16.37
N ALA A 99 -2.52 -6.66 17.24
CA ALA A 99 -3.68 -7.54 17.38
C ALA A 99 -4.48 -7.75 16.08
N ILE A 100 -4.43 -6.78 15.14
CA ILE A 100 -5.06 -6.93 13.82
C ILE A 100 -4.11 -7.64 12.85
N LEU A 101 -2.82 -7.30 12.86
CA LEU A 101 -1.79 -7.96 12.05
C LEU A 101 -1.60 -9.46 12.38
N GLU A 102 -1.92 -9.86 13.61
CA GLU A 102 -1.92 -11.27 14.05
C GLU A 102 -3.09 -12.07 13.47
N VAL A 103 -4.17 -11.40 13.03
CA VAL A 103 -5.39 -12.05 12.55
C VAL A 103 -5.54 -11.94 11.04
N VAL A 104 -5.28 -10.76 10.48
CA VAL A 104 -5.44 -10.48 9.05
C VAL A 104 -4.06 -10.23 8.46
N PRO A 105 -3.56 -11.13 7.59
CA PRO A 105 -2.28 -10.91 6.94
C PRO A 105 -2.38 -9.67 6.05
N MET A 106 -1.30 -8.90 5.95
CA MET A 106 -1.29 -7.65 5.22
C MET A 106 -0.04 -7.49 4.38
N ILE A 107 -0.23 -7.02 3.14
CA ILE A 107 0.86 -6.58 2.28
C ILE A 107 0.74 -5.08 2.03
N ASN A 108 1.89 -4.41 1.90
CA ASN A 108 1.94 -2.98 1.61
C ASN A 108 2.65 -2.71 0.27
N ILE A 109 2.11 -1.77 -0.50
CA ILE A 109 2.83 -1.16 -1.63
C ILE A 109 3.69 -0.02 -1.10
N HIS A 110 5.00 -0.17 -1.20
CA HIS A 110 5.96 0.86 -0.82
C HIS A 110 6.64 1.46 -2.04
N PHE A 111 6.56 2.79 -2.23
CA PHE A 111 7.05 3.48 -3.42
C PHE A 111 8.55 3.83 -3.36
N SER A 112 9.37 2.84 -2.98
CA SER A 112 10.84 2.87 -3.14
C SER A 112 11.40 1.47 -3.31
N LEU A 113 12.70 1.40 -3.61
CA LEU A 113 13.49 0.17 -3.56
C LEU A 113 14.00 -0.07 -2.14
N LEU A 114 13.23 -0.79 -1.34
CA LEU A 114 13.61 -1.15 0.03
C LEU A 114 14.92 -1.97 0.07
N PRO A 115 15.79 -1.75 1.08
CA PRO A 115 15.57 -0.98 2.31
C PRO A 115 15.81 0.54 2.21
N LYS A 116 16.08 1.08 1.02
CA LYS A 116 16.25 2.52 0.84
C LYS A 116 14.90 3.23 0.93
N TRP A 117 14.88 4.38 1.58
CA TRP A 117 13.70 5.25 1.72
C TRP A 117 12.51 4.62 2.45
N ARG A 118 12.76 3.89 3.55
CA ARG A 118 11.69 3.51 4.51
C ARG A 118 11.00 4.77 5.05
N GLY A 119 9.67 4.77 5.13
CA GLY A 119 8.90 5.85 5.73
C GLY A 119 7.96 6.59 4.78
N ALA A 120 7.64 7.83 5.15
CA ALA A 120 6.41 8.49 4.71
C ALA A 120 6.48 9.23 3.36
N ALA A 121 7.69 9.56 2.87
CA ALA A 121 7.85 10.37 1.64
C ALA A 121 8.94 9.82 0.69
N PRO A 122 8.90 8.53 0.31
CA PRO A 122 9.99 7.89 -0.42
C PRO A 122 10.28 8.53 -1.79
N VAL A 123 9.23 8.89 -2.52
CA VAL A 123 9.35 9.43 -3.89
C VAL A 123 10.01 10.81 -3.89
N GLU A 124 9.58 11.67 -2.96
CA GLU A 124 10.15 13.00 -2.77
C GLU A 124 11.63 12.92 -2.42
N ARG A 125 12.00 11.98 -1.55
CA ARG A 125 13.37 11.87 -1.05
C ARG A 125 14.31 11.28 -2.09
N ALA A 126 13.85 10.30 -2.88
CA ALA A 126 14.62 9.79 -4.02
C ALA A 126 14.95 10.91 -5.03
N LEU A 127 13.96 11.73 -5.38
CA LEU A 127 14.17 12.88 -6.27
C LEU A 127 15.14 13.91 -5.68
N LEU A 128 14.95 14.31 -4.42
CA LEU A 128 15.79 15.32 -3.76
C LEU A 128 17.24 14.85 -3.56
N ALA A 129 17.46 13.55 -3.39
CA ALA A 129 18.80 12.97 -3.27
C ALA A 129 19.52 12.82 -4.63
N GLY A 130 18.81 13.02 -5.74
CA GLY A 130 19.36 12.81 -7.08
C GLY A 130 19.61 11.32 -7.37
N ASP A 131 18.77 10.43 -6.84
CA ASP A 131 18.88 9.00 -7.14
C ASP A 131 18.72 8.75 -8.65
N ALA A 132 19.55 7.86 -9.21
CA ALA A 132 19.44 7.47 -10.62
C ALA A 132 18.25 6.53 -10.87
N GLU A 133 17.80 5.82 -9.84
CA GLU A 133 16.79 4.77 -9.91
C GLU A 133 15.90 4.81 -8.66
N THR A 134 14.65 4.40 -8.84
CA THR A 134 13.72 4.09 -7.75
C THR A 134 12.80 2.97 -8.20
N GLY A 135 11.72 2.73 -7.49
CA GLY A 135 10.79 1.66 -7.83
C GLY A 135 9.72 1.45 -6.79
N VAL A 136 9.16 0.25 -6.82
CA VAL A 136 8.08 -0.16 -5.91
C VAL A 136 8.42 -1.53 -5.35
N CYS A 137 8.19 -1.71 -4.05
CA CYS A 137 8.23 -2.99 -3.36
C CYS A 137 6.84 -3.37 -2.85
N LEU A 138 6.45 -4.63 -3.05
CA LEU A 138 5.38 -5.27 -2.31
C LEU A 138 6.01 -5.99 -1.13
N MET A 139 5.62 -5.65 0.08
CA MET A 139 6.26 -6.20 1.29
C MET A 139 5.24 -6.60 2.35
N ASP A 140 5.65 -7.46 3.26
CA ASP A 140 4.96 -7.68 4.53
C ASP A 140 4.90 -6.39 5.35
N ILE A 141 3.84 -6.25 6.14
CA ILE A 141 3.79 -5.23 7.19
C ILE A 141 4.40 -5.78 8.46
N GLY A 142 5.57 -5.25 8.82
CA GLY A 142 6.21 -5.51 10.10
C GLY A 142 5.71 -4.58 11.22
N ILE A 143 6.08 -4.91 12.46
CA ILE A 143 5.86 -4.04 13.63
C ILE A 143 6.66 -2.74 13.48
N GLU A 144 7.89 -2.86 12.96
CA GLU A 144 8.74 -1.71 12.65
C GLU A 144 8.44 -1.18 11.24
N LEU A 145 8.45 0.15 11.13
CA LEU A 145 8.11 0.89 9.90
C LEU A 145 8.93 0.42 8.69
N ASP A 146 8.23 -0.15 7.72
CA ASP A 146 8.72 -0.58 6.41
C ASP A 146 9.93 -1.52 6.45
N THR A 147 9.94 -2.42 7.43
CA THR A 147 11.00 -3.41 7.65
C THR A 147 10.70 -4.81 7.13
N GLY A 148 9.44 -5.08 6.76
CA GLY A 148 8.98 -6.41 6.37
C GLY A 148 9.64 -6.94 5.10
N ASP A 149 9.61 -8.27 4.95
CA ASP A 149 10.20 -8.97 3.82
C ASP A 149 9.47 -8.63 2.51
N VAL A 150 10.19 -8.67 1.39
CA VAL A 150 9.71 -8.20 0.09
C VAL A 150 9.27 -9.40 -0.76
N TYR A 151 8.02 -9.40 -1.21
CA TYR A 151 7.47 -10.40 -2.14
C TYR A 151 7.94 -10.15 -3.56
N ALA A 152 7.84 -8.90 -4.01
CA ALA A 152 8.13 -8.52 -5.38
C ALA A 152 8.62 -7.07 -5.44
N ARG A 153 9.39 -6.75 -6.47
CA ARG A 153 9.85 -5.39 -6.74
C ARG A 153 9.88 -5.10 -8.23
N THR A 154 9.70 -3.83 -8.57
CA THR A 154 9.95 -3.30 -9.90
C THR A 154 10.80 -2.04 -9.80
N VAL A 155 11.66 -1.82 -10.81
CA VAL A 155 12.66 -0.74 -10.84
C VAL A 155 12.36 0.17 -12.03
N THR A 156 12.56 1.48 -11.85
CA THR A 156 12.53 2.47 -12.92
C THR A 156 13.65 3.48 -12.72
N SER A 157 14.27 3.93 -13.81
CA SER A 157 15.18 5.07 -13.77
C SER A 157 14.42 6.35 -13.38
N ILE A 158 15.13 7.31 -12.79
CA ILE A 158 14.67 8.69 -12.60
C ILE A 158 15.35 9.54 -13.68
N ALA A 159 14.56 10.11 -14.58
CA ALA A 159 15.07 10.97 -15.65
C ALA A 159 15.45 12.36 -15.11
N ALA A 160 16.34 13.07 -15.81
CA ALA A 160 16.77 14.40 -15.40
C ALA A 160 15.64 15.45 -15.40
N ASP A 161 14.58 15.21 -16.18
CA ASP A 161 13.38 16.04 -16.29
C ASP A 161 12.18 15.48 -15.50
N ASP A 162 12.36 14.38 -14.75
CA ASP A 162 11.28 13.88 -13.90
C ASP A 162 10.92 14.89 -12.81
N THR A 163 9.63 15.15 -12.72
CA THR A 163 9.03 15.88 -11.60
C THR A 163 8.44 14.88 -10.61
N LEU A 164 8.12 15.35 -9.41
CA LEU A 164 7.37 14.54 -8.45
C LEU A 164 6.05 14.00 -9.03
N ALA A 165 5.38 14.79 -9.88
CA ALA A 165 4.13 14.36 -10.50
C ALA A 165 4.34 13.23 -11.52
N THR A 166 5.32 13.38 -12.42
CA THR A 166 5.60 12.37 -13.47
C THR A 166 6.12 11.08 -12.86
N LEU A 167 7.07 11.17 -11.93
CA LEU A 167 7.63 10.00 -11.26
C LEU A 167 6.57 9.28 -10.42
N ARG A 168 5.76 10.02 -9.64
CA ARG A 168 4.71 9.41 -8.82
C ARG A 168 3.66 8.73 -9.70
N ALA A 169 3.22 9.35 -10.80
CA ALA A 169 2.28 8.72 -11.73
C ALA A 169 2.84 7.40 -12.30
N ARG A 170 4.11 7.39 -12.71
CA ARG A 170 4.80 6.18 -13.18
C ARG A 170 4.85 5.10 -12.10
N LEU A 171 5.24 5.45 -10.87
CA LEU A 171 5.30 4.52 -9.75
C LEU A 171 3.93 3.97 -9.32
N ILE A 172 2.86 4.77 -9.41
CA ILE A 172 1.49 4.30 -9.16
C ILE A 172 1.10 3.22 -10.19
N SER A 173 1.37 3.45 -11.48
CA SER A 173 1.08 2.46 -12.54
C SER A 173 1.84 1.17 -12.29
N LEU A 174 3.18 1.28 -12.15
CA LEU A 174 4.06 0.13 -11.92
C LEU A 174 3.70 -0.63 -10.65
N GLY A 175 3.37 0.07 -9.56
CA GLY A 175 2.98 -0.56 -8.30
C GLY A 175 1.63 -1.28 -8.39
N SER A 176 0.68 -0.72 -9.15
CA SER A 176 -0.64 -1.34 -9.35
C SER A 176 -0.55 -2.59 -10.23
N GLU A 177 0.27 -2.54 -11.29
CA GLU A 177 0.58 -3.69 -12.15
C GLU A 177 1.27 -4.79 -11.35
N LEU A 178 2.36 -4.45 -10.64
CA LEU A 178 3.10 -5.39 -9.81
C LEU A 178 2.20 -6.08 -8.78
N LEU A 179 1.30 -5.33 -8.13
CA LEU A 179 0.33 -5.87 -7.18
C LEU A 179 -0.57 -6.93 -7.81
N VAL A 180 -1.21 -6.59 -8.93
CA VAL A 180 -2.13 -7.51 -9.61
C VAL A 180 -1.40 -8.75 -10.08
N GLU A 181 -0.23 -8.59 -10.72
CA GLU A 181 0.59 -9.71 -11.20
C GLU A 181 0.98 -10.66 -10.06
N THR A 182 1.44 -10.10 -8.94
CA THR A 182 1.88 -10.88 -7.78
C THR A 182 0.72 -11.66 -7.14
N LEU A 183 -0.45 -11.02 -6.98
CA LEU A 183 -1.61 -11.66 -6.36
C LEU A 183 -2.39 -12.59 -7.28
N SER A 184 -2.23 -12.47 -8.61
CA SER A 184 -2.93 -13.32 -9.59
C SER A 184 -2.28 -14.70 -9.75
N THR A 185 -1.13 -14.92 -9.11
CA THR A 185 -0.39 -16.18 -9.11
C THR A 185 -0.17 -16.68 -7.67
N ASP A 186 0.62 -17.73 -7.50
CA ASP A 186 1.05 -18.11 -6.15
C ASP A 186 2.01 -17.04 -5.61
N LEU A 187 1.66 -16.45 -4.46
CA LEU A 187 2.52 -15.49 -3.78
C LEU A 187 3.90 -16.11 -3.57
N PRO A 188 4.97 -15.41 -3.98
CA PRO A 188 6.32 -15.90 -3.78
C PRO A 188 6.67 -15.93 -2.29
N ILE A 189 7.70 -16.70 -1.93
CA ILE A 189 8.29 -16.60 -0.59
C ILE A 189 8.94 -15.22 -0.49
N PRO A 190 8.56 -14.38 0.50
CA PRO A 190 9.14 -13.05 0.62
C PRO A 190 10.60 -13.16 1.06
N VAL A 191 11.41 -12.21 0.62
CA VAL A 191 12.85 -12.18 0.92
C VAL A 191 13.19 -11.06 1.90
N PRO A 192 14.05 -11.31 2.90
CA PRO A 192 14.53 -10.25 3.79
C PRO A 192 15.16 -9.10 3.02
N GLN A 193 14.92 -7.88 3.50
CA GLN A 193 15.52 -6.68 2.92
C GLN A 193 17.04 -6.73 3.08
N SER A 194 17.77 -6.38 2.01
CA SER A 194 19.24 -6.35 1.98
C SER A 194 19.74 -5.09 1.29
N GLY A 195 20.84 -4.51 1.79
CA GLY A 195 21.48 -3.32 1.21
C GLY A 195 21.47 -2.13 2.16
N GLU A 196 21.66 -0.93 1.60
CA GLU A 196 21.73 0.32 2.36
C GLU A 196 20.35 0.74 2.89
N ILE A 197 20.25 0.91 4.21
CA ILE A 197 19.04 1.40 4.87
C ILE A 197 19.05 2.93 4.89
N SER A 198 17.97 3.55 4.44
CA SER A 198 17.74 4.99 4.60
C SER A 198 16.28 5.30 4.91
N TYR A 199 16.01 6.48 5.47
CA TYR A 199 14.68 6.87 5.94
C TYR A 199 14.15 8.13 5.24
N ALA A 200 12.95 8.03 4.70
CA ALA A 200 12.22 9.09 4.05
C ALA A 200 11.24 9.77 5.02
N LYS A 201 11.75 10.72 5.80
CA LYS A 201 10.91 11.58 6.66
C LYS A 201 9.96 12.41 5.79
N LYS A 202 8.75 12.67 6.30
CA LYS A 202 7.75 13.54 5.66
C LYS A 202 8.31 14.94 5.39
#